data_AF-A0A7C2K3J9-F1
#
_entry.id   AF-A0A7C2K3J9-F1
#
_cell.length_a   1.000
_cell.length_b   1.000
_cell.length_c   1.000
_cell.angle_alpha   90.00
_cell.angle_beta   90.00
_cell.angle_gamma   90.00
#
_symmetry.space_group_name_H-M   'P 1'
#
loop_
_entity.id
_entity.type
_entity.pdbx_description
1 polymer ?
#
loop_
_entity_poly.entity_id
_entity_poly.type
_entity_poly.pdbx_seq_one_letter_code
_entity_poly.pdbx_strand_id
1 'polypeptide(L)'
;MAKEKESSIYGWAFVAGQKIIERLETLYGKDRAGKRMESLLLTLRSELIPDRFRRSIIDSLIEVSPEVGIPEEIKVEMKWNIDEFYRYSTAVLAGFFDALNKWKEKKEKEGEKHAQ
;
A
#
# COMPACT_ATOMS: atom_id res chain seq x y z
N MET A 1 14.80 -27.84 -7.50
CA MET A 1 14.89 -26.41 -7.84
C MET A 1 13.58 -25.77 -7.40
N ALA A 2 13.62 -25.02 -6.30
CA ALA A 2 12.44 -24.33 -5.79
C ALA A 2 12.13 -23.18 -6.76
N LYS A 3 10.93 -23.19 -7.36
CA LYS A 3 10.40 -21.99 -8.00
C LYS A 3 10.25 -20.95 -6.90
N GLU A 4 11.16 -19.99 -6.86
CA GLU A 4 10.96 -18.74 -6.13
C GLU A 4 9.59 -18.21 -6.56
N LYS A 5 8.64 -18.15 -5.64
CA LYS A 5 7.37 -17.49 -5.88
C LYS A 5 7.71 -16.02 -6.09
N GLU A 6 7.80 -15.58 -7.35
CA GLU A 6 7.75 -14.16 -7.67
C GLU A 6 6.53 -13.58 -6.96
N SER A 7 6.77 -12.78 -5.92
CA SER A 7 5.70 -12.10 -5.21
C SER A 7 5.17 -11.04 -6.18
N SER A 8 3.92 -11.19 -6.61
CA SER A 8 3.31 -10.22 -7.54
C SER A 8 3.30 -8.81 -6.94
N ILE A 9 3.31 -7.77 -7.78
CA ILE A 9 3.18 -6.36 -7.34
C ILE A 9 1.95 -6.16 -6.44
N TYR A 10 0.84 -6.84 -6.74
CA TYR A 10 -0.33 -6.85 -5.88
C TYR A 10 -0.03 -7.44 -4.50
N GLY A 11 0.58 -8.63 -4.45
CA GLY A 11 0.89 -9.31 -3.19
C GLY A 11 1.83 -8.50 -2.31
N TRP A 12 2.86 -7.91 -2.94
CA TRP A 12 3.73 -6.95 -2.27
C TRP A 12 2.95 -5.74 -1.75
N ALA A 13 2.14 -5.09 -2.61
CA ALA A 13 1.40 -3.90 -2.25
C ALA A 13 0.43 -4.17 -1.10
N PHE A 14 -0.23 -5.32 -1.09
CA PHE A 14 -1.08 -5.72 0.02
C PHE A 14 -0.30 -5.78 1.35
N VAL A 15 0.84 -6.48 1.37
CA VAL A 15 1.68 -6.59 2.58
C VAL A 15 2.21 -5.21 3.00
N ALA A 16 2.69 -4.41 2.06
CA ALA A 16 3.17 -3.06 2.31
C ALA A 16 2.05 -2.17 2.87
N GLY A 17 0.85 -2.22 2.27
CA GLY A 17 -0.34 -1.51 2.74
C GLY A 17 -0.73 -1.88 4.16
N GLN A 18 -0.64 -3.17 4.53
CA GLN A 18 -0.87 -3.61 5.91
C GLN A 18 0.16 -3.01 6.87
N LYS A 19 1.44 -2.99 6.50
CA LYS A 19 2.50 -2.39 7.34
C LYS A 19 2.37 -0.88 7.45
N ILE A 20 2.00 -0.20 6.37
CA ILE A 20 1.73 1.25 6.36
C ILE A 20 0.60 1.56 7.34
N ILE A 21 -0.57 0.90 7.24
CA ILE A 21 -1.71 1.22 8.10
C ILE A 21 -1.45 0.87 9.58
N GLU A 22 -0.76 -0.24 9.87
CA GLU A 22 -0.34 -0.60 11.24
C GLU A 22 0.57 0.48 11.84
N ARG A 23 1.47 1.03 11.02
CA ARG A 23 2.39 2.07 11.47
C ARG A 23 1.71 3.43 11.63
N LEU A 24 0.82 3.79 10.72
CA LEU A 24 -0.03 4.97 10.85
C LEU A 24 -0.91 4.90 12.11
N GLU A 25 -1.46 3.73 12.44
CA GLU A 25 -2.22 3.51 13.67
C GLU A 25 -1.35 3.72 14.90
N THR A 26 -0.11 3.20 14.89
CA THR A 26 0.85 3.41 15.99
C THR A 26 1.19 4.90 16.20
N LEU A 27 1.35 5.66 15.12
CA LEU A 27 1.78 7.07 15.17
C LEU A 27 0.63 8.05 15.45
N TYR A 28 -0.57 7.77 14.93
CA TYR A 28 -1.66 8.75 14.88
C TYR A 28 -2.98 8.26 15.50
N GLY A 29 -3.05 6.99 15.91
CA GLY A 29 -4.26 6.37 16.41
C GLY A 29 -5.20 5.88 15.31
N LYS A 30 -6.12 4.98 15.69
CA LYS A 30 -7.05 4.25 14.81
C LYS A 30 -7.79 5.16 13.83
N ASP A 31 -8.50 6.18 14.32
CA ASP A 31 -9.37 7.02 13.47
C ASP A 31 -8.59 7.81 12.41
N ARG A 32 -7.37 8.25 12.74
CA ARG A 32 -6.53 9.02 11.82
C ARG A 32 -5.79 8.12 10.84
N ALA A 33 -5.45 6.90 11.23
CA ALA A 33 -4.77 5.95 10.37
C ALA A 33 -5.59 5.63 9.12
N GLY A 34 -6.87 5.28 9.30
CA GLY A 34 -7.77 4.99 8.17
C GLY A 34 -7.86 6.15 7.19
N LYS A 35 -8.10 7.37 7.69
CA LYS A 35 -8.19 8.59 6.86
C LYS A 35 -6.90 8.91 6.11
N ARG A 36 -5.75 8.67 6.73
CA ARG A 36 -4.44 8.87 6.08
C ARG A 36 -4.21 7.86 4.96
N MET A 37 -4.57 6.60 5.17
CA MET A 37 -4.46 5.57 4.13
C MET A 37 -5.44 5.82 2.97
N GLU A 38 -6.66 6.29 3.26
CA GLU A 38 -7.61 6.74 2.23
C GLU A 38 -7.05 7.91 1.41
N SER A 39 -6.44 8.88 2.10
CA SER A 39 -5.82 10.03 1.45
C SER A 39 -4.66 9.61 0.56
N LEU A 40 -3.81 8.68 1.03
CA LEU A 40 -2.74 8.07 0.23
C LEU A 40 -3.29 7.42 -1.05
N LEU A 41 -4.34 6.61 -0.93
CA LEU A 41 -4.98 5.97 -2.09
C LEU A 41 -5.52 6.98 -3.10
N LEU A 42 -6.14 8.07 -2.63
CA LEU A 42 -6.64 9.14 -3.50
C LEU A 42 -5.49 9.88 -4.20
N THR A 43 -4.41 10.19 -3.48
CA THR A 43 -3.20 10.77 -4.05
C THR A 43 -2.64 9.88 -5.14
N LEU A 44 -2.38 8.60 -4.85
CA LEU A 44 -1.84 7.65 -5.83
C LEU A 44 -2.75 7.51 -7.06
N ARG A 45 -4.07 7.41 -6.87
CA ARG A 45 -5.02 7.34 -7.98
C ARG A 45 -4.98 8.58 -8.89
N SER A 46 -4.68 9.75 -8.32
CA SER A 46 -4.62 11.00 -9.07
C SER A 46 -3.31 11.17 -9.87
N GLU A 47 -2.28 10.38 -9.59
CA GLU A 47 -1.00 10.46 -10.28
C GLU A 47 -1.02 9.70 -11.60
N LEU A 48 -1.23 10.41 -12.71
CA LEU A 48 -1.24 9.84 -14.07
C LEU A 48 0.16 9.73 -14.71
N ILE A 49 1.18 10.27 -14.04
CA ILE A 49 2.56 10.25 -14.51
C ILE A 49 3.30 9.13 -13.77
N PRO A 50 3.85 8.11 -14.47
CA PRO A 50 4.49 6.95 -13.84
C PRO A 50 5.55 7.33 -12.81
N ASP A 51 6.38 8.32 -13.11
CA ASP A 51 7.45 8.78 -12.22
C ASP A 51 6.91 9.38 -10.93
N ARG A 52 5.83 10.18 -11.03
CA ARG A 52 5.18 10.77 -9.85
C ARG A 52 4.50 9.70 -9.01
N PHE A 53 3.79 8.77 -9.65
CA PHE A 53 3.15 7.64 -8.97
C PHE A 53 4.17 6.83 -8.15
N ARG A 54 5.30 6.46 -8.77
CA ARG A 54 6.39 5.74 -8.08
C ARG A 54 6.97 6.56 -6.93
N ARG A 55 7.23 7.85 -7.16
CA ARG A 55 7.74 8.76 -6.14
C ARG A 55 6.80 8.83 -4.93
N SER A 56 5.50 8.97 -5.16
CA SER A 56 4.50 9.00 -4.09
C SER A 56 4.45 7.70 -3.29
N ILE A 57 4.64 6.53 -3.92
CA ILE A 57 4.79 5.26 -3.19
C ILE A 57 6.02 5.31 -2.29
N ILE A 58 7.18 5.68 -2.84
CA ILE A 58 8.45 5.72 -2.10
C ILE A 58 8.37 6.71 -0.94
N ASP A 59 7.85 7.91 -1.16
CA ASP A 59 7.72 8.93 -0.13
C ASP A 59 6.82 8.44 1.02
N SER A 60 5.74 7.73 0.70
CA SER A 60 4.84 7.13 1.71
C SER A 60 5.51 6.01 2.51
N LEU A 61 6.32 5.18 1.85
CA LEU A 61 7.13 4.16 2.51
C LEU A 61 8.20 4.79 3.40
N ILE A 62 8.82 5.90 3.00
CA ILE A 62 9.80 6.60 3.84
C ILE A 62 9.10 7.21 5.07
N GLU A 63 7.96 7.88 4.89
CA GLU A 63 7.20 8.54 5.97
C GLU A 63 6.93 7.59 7.14
N VAL A 64 6.50 6.36 6.84
CA VAL A 64 6.16 5.38 7.87
C VAL A 64 7.32 4.43 8.19
N SER A 65 8.32 4.33 7.32
CA SER A 65 9.47 3.41 7.44
C SER A 65 9.06 1.96 7.78
N PRO A 66 8.20 1.32 6.97
CA PRO A 66 7.80 -0.05 7.21
C PRO A 66 8.95 -1.00 6.81
N GLU A 67 9.09 -2.11 7.54
CA GLU A 67 10.05 -3.18 7.22
C GLU A 67 9.58 -4.00 6.01
N VAL A 68 9.56 -3.39 4.82
CA VAL A 68 9.22 -4.03 3.55
C VAL A 68 10.28 -3.75 2.50
N GLY A 69 10.75 -4.80 1.82
CA GLY A 69 11.56 -4.63 0.62
C GLY A 69 10.72 -3.99 -0.49
N ILE A 70 11.31 -3.13 -1.32
CA ILE A 70 10.63 -2.52 -2.48
C ILE A 70 10.95 -3.37 -3.73
N PRO A 71 9.97 -3.76 -4.55
CA PRO A 71 10.20 -4.48 -5.81
C PRO A 71 11.02 -3.65 -6.79
N GLU A 72 11.79 -4.30 -7.65
CA GLU A 72 12.63 -3.60 -8.64
C GLU A 72 11.80 -2.79 -9.63
N GLU A 73 10.60 -3.26 -9.97
CA GLU A 73 9.66 -2.53 -10.82
C GLU A 73 9.32 -1.15 -10.25
N ILE A 74 9.29 -1.02 -8.92
CA ILE A 74 9.03 0.24 -8.21
C ILE A 74 10.32 1.05 -8.00
N LYS A 75 11.47 0.39 -7.76
CA LYS A 75 12.76 1.04 -7.47
C LYS A 75 13.47 1.62 -8.69
N VAL A 76 13.44 0.92 -9.82
CA VAL A 76 14.35 1.19 -10.94
C VAL A 76 13.84 2.39 -11.73
N GLU A 77 14.73 3.31 -12.11
CA GLU A 77 14.42 4.51 -12.93
C GLU A 77 13.97 4.21 -14.37
N MET A 78 13.84 2.93 -14.75
CA MET A 78 13.30 2.55 -16.06
C MET A 78 11.92 3.16 -16.24
N LYS A 79 11.69 3.78 -17.40
CA LYS A 79 10.36 4.29 -17.76
C LYS A 79 9.43 3.09 -17.94
N TRP A 80 8.38 3.02 -17.13
CA TRP A 80 7.25 2.16 -17.44
C TRP A 80 6.63 2.61 -18.75
N ASN A 81 6.36 1.67 -19.64
CA ASN A 81 5.46 1.94 -20.75
C ASN A 81 4.02 2.11 -20.22
N ILE A 82 3.10 2.52 -21.10
CA ILE A 82 1.72 2.81 -20.72
C ILE A 82 1.02 1.58 -20.12
N ASP A 83 1.22 0.40 -20.70
CA ASP A 83 0.60 -0.85 -20.25
C ASP A 83 1.15 -1.30 -18.89
N GLU A 84 2.46 -1.18 -18.71
CA GLU A 84 3.14 -1.43 -17.43
C GLU A 84 2.62 -0.49 -16.35
N PHE A 85 2.50 0.80 -16.66
CA PHE A 85 1.95 1.76 -15.71
C PHE A 85 0.53 1.40 -15.30
N TYR A 86 -0.37 1.10 -16.24
CA TYR A 86 -1.74 0.70 -15.89
C TYR A 86 -1.77 -0.59 -15.08
N ARG A 87 -0.97 -1.60 -15.44
CA ARG A 87 -0.90 -2.88 -14.72
C ARG A 87 -0.39 -2.70 -13.30
N TYR A 88 0.75 -2.04 -13.12
CA TYR A 88 1.40 -1.90 -11.82
C TYR A 88 0.64 -0.93 -10.92
N SER A 89 0.17 0.21 -11.43
CA SER A 89 -0.64 1.15 -10.65
C SER A 89 -1.93 0.50 -10.16
N THR A 90 -2.64 -0.24 -11.02
CA THR A 90 -3.84 -0.99 -10.63
C THR A 90 -3.53 -2.02 -9.55
N ALA A 91 -2.44 -2.79 -9.71
CA ALA A 91 -2.03 -3.79 -8.73
C ALA A 91 -1.68 -3.16 -7.37
N VAL A 92 -0.97 -2.02 -7.36
CA VAL A 92 -0.62 -1.30 -6.12
C VAL A 92 -1.88 -0.74 -5.45
N LEU A 93 -2.73 -0.05 -6.21
CA LEU A 93 -3.97 0.53 -5.69
C LEU A 93 -4.88 -0.55 -5.10
N ALA A 94 -5.06 -1.67 -5.81
CA ALA A 94 -5.85 -2.80 -5.33
C ALA A 94 -5.27 -3.39 -4.04
N GLY A 95 -3.96 -3.64 -4.00
CA GLY A 95 -3.29 -4.17 -2.81
C GLY A 95 -3.44 -3.26 -1.59
N PHE A 96 -3.22 -1.95 -1.76
CA PHE A 96 -3.38 -0.96 -0.70
C PHE A 96 -4.83 -0.84 -0.23
N PHE A 97 -5.79 -0.87 -1.15
CA PHE A 97 -7.21 -0.81 -0.84
C PHE A 97 -7.68 -2.05 -0.05
N ASP A 98 -7.28 -3.24 -0.49
CA ASP A 98 -7.61 -4.49 0.21
C ASP A 98 -6.98 -4.54 1.61
N ALA A 99 -5.76 -4.03 1.75
CA ALA A 99 -5.11 -3.91 3.06
C ALA A 99 -5.88 -2.98 4.00
N LEU A 100 -6.36 -1.84 3.50
CA LEU A 100 -7.21 -0.93 4.27
C LEU A 100 -8.52 -1.60 4.69
N ASN A 101 -9.21 -2.27 3.77
CA ASN A 101 -10.48 -2.96 4.08
C ASN A 101 -10.29 -4.05 5.12
N LYS A 102 -9.26 -4.88 4.97
CA LYS A 102 -8.94 -5.92 5.97
C LYS A 102 -8.62 -5.32 7.35
N TRP A 103 -7.93 -4.19 7.39
CA TRP A 103 -7.68 -3.48 8.64
C TRP A 103 -8.98 -2.97 9.25
N LYS A 104 -9.89 -2.36 8.48
CA LYS A 104 -11.21 -1.91 8.95
C LYS A 104 -12.03 -3.07 9.53
N GLU A 105 -12.13 -4.19 8.81
CA GLU A 105 -12.85 -5.39 9.28
C GLU A 105 -12.30 -5.92 10.62
N LYS A 106 -10.98 -5.93 10.78
CA LYS A 106 -10.34 -6.34 12.05
C LYS A 106 -10.75 -5.40 13.18
N LYS A 107 -10.79 -4.10 12.90
CA LYS A 107 -11.10 -3.05 13.86
C LYS A 107 -12.58 -2.98 14.27
N GLU A 108 -13.49 -3.39 13.39
CA GLU A 108 -14.91 -3.56 13.70
C GLU A 108 -15.11 -4.74 14.65
N LYS A 109 -14.51 -5.90 14.32
CA LYS A 109 -14.56 -7.11 15.17
C LYS A 109 -13.95 -6.90 16.57
N GLU A 110 -12.88 -6.10 16.68
CA GLU A 110 -12.29 -5.73 17.97
C GLU A 110 -13.24 -4.83 18.80
N GLY A 111 -13.99 -3.94 18.15
CA GLY A 111 -14.98 -3.08 18.82
C GLY A 111 -16.19 -3.86 19.35
N GLU A 112 -16.67 -4.84 18.60
CA GLU A 112 -17.79 -5.70 19.00
C GLU A 112 -17.44 -6.59 20.20
N LYS A 113 -16.20 -7.10 20.28
CA LYS A 113 -15.73 -7.95 21.38
C LYS A 113 -15.55 -7.24 22.72
N HIS A 114 -15.37 -5.92 22.72
CA HIS A 114 -15.23 -5.13 23.95
C HIS A 114 -16.55 -4.53 24.45
N ALA A 115 -17.64 -4.70 23.69
CA ALA A 115 -18.98 -4.24 24.04
C ALA A 115 -19.91 -5.35 24.59
N GLN A 116 -19.41 -6.59 24.65
CA GLN A 116 -20.04 -7.75 25.33
C GLN A 116 -19.34 -8.03 26.65
#